data_AF-A0A168FN51-F1
#
_entry.id   AF-A0A168FN51-F1
#
_cell.length_a   1.000
_cell.length_b   1.000
_cell.length_c   1.000
_cell.angle_alpha   90.00
_cell.angle_beta   90.00
_cell.angle_gamma   90.00
#
_symmetry.space_group_name_H-M   'P 1'
#
loop_
_entity.id
_entity.type
_entity.pdbx_description
1 polymer ?
#
loop_
_entity_poly.entity_id
_entity_poly.type
_entity_poly.pdbx_seq_one_letter_code
_entity_poly.pdbx_strand_id
1 'polypeptide(L)'
;MQSLSRHHDFSTWFSRPGRASFGHAKLTPESPIDRARHLYEETIKLTGDSNSIVIFAVADALERRLLIKEMERKEPDFFAETNQNWVIYDYATLYAFLSRDGGSWQHKHATVFCNVDIQFSAAFFLCMIYFMLWARESLEGTTDRNAKSSLRLLTLSDLDQVELPLWLCMAYLLPPKLNFVGIRLYPTPEPKTQF
;
A
#
# COMPACT_ATOMS: atom_id res chain seq x y z
N MET A 1 28.24 -1.43 4.55
CA MET A 1 27.16 -1.76 3.59
C MET A 1 26.71 -3.18 3.87
N GLN A 2 25.66 -3.36 4.67
CA GLN A 2 25.16 -4.68 5.03
C GLN A 2 24.16 -5.18 3.96
N SER A 3 24.35 -6.43 3.57
CA SER A 3 23.53 -7.28 2.71
C SER A 3 22.01 -7.08 2.85
N LEU A 4 21.40 -6.35 1.92
CA LEU A 4 20.01 -6.56 1.48
C LEU A 4 20.07 -7.79 0.53
N SER A 5 19.35 -8.89 0.71
CA SER A 5 17.91 -8.99 0.89
C SER A 5 17.54 -10.36 1.47
N ARG A 6 16.79 -10.38 2.57
CA ARG A 6 15.85 -11.48 2.81
C ARG A 6 14.53 -11.01 2.22
N HIS A 7 14.16 -11.56 1.07
CA HIS A 7 12.82 -11.35 0.53
C HIS A 7 11.84 -12.11 1.44
N HIS A 8 10.79 -11.43 1.87
CA HIS A 8 9.68 -12.00 2.63
C HIS A 8 8.48 -12.23 1.74
N ASP A 9 7.60 -13.11 2.16
CA ASP A 9 6.33 -13.36 1.48
C ASP A 9 5.28 -12.36 1.94
N PHE A 10 4.31 -12.02 1.07
CA PHE A 10 3.25 -11.07 1.39
C PHE A 10 2.53 -11.40 2.71
N SER A 11 2.14 -12.66 2.91
CA SER A 11 1.54 -13.14 4.17
C SER A 11 2.44 -12.96 5.40
N THR A 12 3.74 -13.23 5.27
CA THR A 12 4.72 -13.09 6.37
C THR A 12 5.05 -11.64 6.70
N TRP A 13 4.94 -10.74 5.71
CA TRP A 13 5.03 -9.30 5.96
C TRP A 13 3.76 -8.78 6.64
N PHE A 14 2.60 -9.26 6.22
CA PHE A 14 1.31 -8.84 6.75
C PHE A 14 1.15 -9.15 8.24
N SER A 15 1.70 -10.28 8.69
CA SER A 15 1.68 -10.76 10.08
C SER A 15 2.69 -10.07 11.01
N ARG A 16 3.50 -9.12 10.51
CA ARG A 16 4.49 -8.43 11.32
C ARG A 16 3.84 -7.59 12.42
N PRO A 17 4.31 -7.71 13.67
CA PRO A 17 3.82 -6.87 14.75
C PRO A 17 4.34 -5.44 14.55
N GLY A 18 3.44 -4.47 14.39
CA GLY A 18 3.79 -3.06 14.27
C GLY A 18 2.60 -2.16 13.98
N ARG A 19 2.64 -0.92 14.50
CA ARG A 19 1.66 0.13 14.14
C ARG A 19 1.88 0.64 12.72
N ALA A 20 3.09 0.50 12.18
CA ALA A 20 3.41 0.81 10.80
C ALA A 20 4.33 -0.27 10.22
N SER A 21 4.07 -0.70 8.98
CA SER A 21 4.94 -1.60 8.22
C SER A 21 5.13 -1.08 6.81
N PHE A 22 6.38 -1.07 6.34
CA PHE A 22 6.76 -0.59 5.01
C PHE A 22 7.38 -1.72 4.20
N GLY A 23 7.02 -1.77 2.93
CA GLY A 23 7.38 -2.82 2.02
C GLY A 23 7.65 -2.33 0.61
N HIS A 24 8.39 -3.15 -0.13
CA HIS A 24 8.56 -2.99 -1.57
C HIS A 24 8.32 -4.32 -2.27
N ALA A 25 7.58 -4.31 -3.36
CA ALA A 25 7.43 -5.46 -4.22
C ALA A 25 7.66 -5.09 -5.68
N LYS A 26 8.27 -6.03 -6.40
CA LYS A 26 8.35 -5.97 -7.85
C LYS A 26 6.96 -6.22 -8.43
N LEU A 27 6.62 -5.50 -9.49
CA LEU A 27 5.43 -5.77 -10.27
C LEU A 27 5.50 -7.14 -10.95
N THR A 28 4.43 -7.90 -10.75
CA THR A 28 4.08 -9.09 -11.50
C THR A 28 3.57 -8.68 -12.89
N PRO A 29 3.85 -9.48 -13.95
CA PRO A 29 3.34 -9.25 -15.29
C PRO A 29 1.85 -9.64 -15.39
N GLU A 30 1.01 -8.91 -14.66
CA GLU A 30 -0.44 -9.03 -14.66
C GLU A 30 -1.08 -7.66 -14.98
N SER A 31 -2.35 -7.65 -15.40
CA SER A 31 -3.03 -6.40 -15.70
C SER A 31 -3.22 -5.56 -14.42
N PRO A 32 -3.25 -4.21 -14.49
CA PRO A 32 -3.44 -3.37 -13.32
C PRO A 32 -4.69 -3.70 -12.50
N ILE A 33 -5.75 -4.19 -13.17
CA ILE A 33 -7.01 -4.59 -12.53
C ILE A 33 -6.86 -5.91 -11.78
N ASP A 34 -6.26 -6.91 -12.43
CA ASP A 34 -6.05 -8.21 -11.80
C ASP A 34 -5.18 -8.04 -10.55
N ARG A 35 -4.13 -7.23 -10.67
CA ARG A 35 -3.26 -6.85 -9.55
C ARG A 35 -4.03 -6.20 -8.42
N ALA A 36 -4.82 -5.17 -8.75
CA ALA A 36 -5.65 -4.45 -7.80
C ALA A 36 -6.56 -5.41 -7.04
N ARG A 37 -7.31 -6.25 -7.76
CA ARG A 37 -8.22 -7.24 -7.20
C ARG A 37 -7.50 -8.27 -6.33
N HIS A 38 -6.43 -8.88 -6.83
CA HIS A 38 -5.67 -9.88 -6.09
C HIS A 38 -5.14 -9.33 -4.76
N LEU A 39 -4.56 -8.12 -4.79
CA LEU A 39 -4.05 -7.45 -3.60
C LEU A 39 -5.17 -7.10 -2.61
N TYR A 40 -6.38 -6.76 -3.08
CA TYR A 40 -7.55 -6.62 -2.21
C TYR A 40 -7.88 -7.91 -1.49
N GLU A 41 -8.15 -8.96 -2.27
CA GLU A 41 -8.65 -10.24 -1.78
C GLU A 41 -7.67 -10.84 -0.78
N GLU A 42 -6.37 -10.77 -1.09
CA GLU A 42 -5.31 -11.24 -0.21
C GLU A 42 -5.25 -10.40 1.08
N THR A 43 -5.41 -9.07 0.98
CA THR A 43 -5.46 -8.19 2.16
C THR A 43 -6.64 -8.54 3.06
N ILE A 44 -7.86 -8.65 2.52
CA ILE A 44 -9.06 -8.96 3.29
C ILE A 44 -8.97 -10.34 3.93
N LYS A 45 -8.46 -11.33 3.19
CA LYS A 45 -8.22 -12.68 3.71
C LYS A 45 -7.24 -12.68 4.88
N LEU A 46 -6.20 -11.84 4.83
CA LEU A 46 -5.17 -11.76 5.86
C LEU A 46 -5.55 -10.90 7.06
N THR A 47 -6.34 -9.83 6.87
CA THR A 47 -6.83 -9.01 7.99
C THR A 47 -7.93 -9.70 8.77
N GLY A 48 -8.88 -10.33 8.06
CA GLY A 48 -10.13 -10.84 8.66
C GLY A 48 -10.97 -9.76 9.35
N ASP A 49 -10.66 -8.47 9.16
CA ASP A 49 -11.30 -7.34 9.83
C ASP A 49 -12.03 -6.46 8.81
N SER A 50 -13.35 -6.39 8.96
CA SER A 50 -14.26 -5.59 8.12
C SER A 50 -14.08 -4.09 8.28
N ASN A 51 -13.34 -3.62 9.30
CA ASN A 51 -12.97 -2.22 9.48
C ASN A 51 -11.57 -1.89 8.92
N SER A 52 -11.10 -2.69 7.97
CA SER A 52 -9.87 -2.43 7.20
C SER A 52 -10.20 -1.74 5.89
N ILE A 53 -9.43 -0.71 5.54
CA ILE A 53 -9.47 -0.07 4.23
C ILE A 53 -8.25 -0.43 3.41
N VAL A 54 -8.47 -0.65 2.12
CA VAL A 54 -7.43 -0.87 1.13
C VAL A 54 -7.41 0.30 0.16
N ILE A 55 -6.24 0.94 0.02
CA ILE A 55 -6.04 2.10 -0.84
C ILE A 55 -5.06 1.76 -1.95
N PHE A 56 -5.44 2.07 -3.18
CA PHE A 56 -4.57 2.01 -4.35
C PHE A 56 -4.25 3.42 -4.79
N ALA A 57 -2.97 3.78 -4.67
CA ALA A 57 -2.44 5.06 -5.10
C ALA A 57 -1.78 4.89 -6.46
N VAL A 58 -2.28 5.66 -7.44
CA VAL A 58 -1.83 5.66 -8.83
C VAL A 58 -1.21 7.01 -9.21
N ALA A 59 -0.49 7.05 -10.34
CA ALA A 59 0.36 8.19 -10.71
C ALA A 59 -0.44 9.49 -10.86
N ASP A 60 -1.55 9.43 -11.60
CA ASP A 60 -2.35 10.60 -11.93
C ASP A 60 -3.86 10.32 -12.03
N ALA A 61 -4.62 11.40 -12.24
CA ALA A 61 -6.07 11.36 -12.34
C ALA A 61 -6.59 10.62 -13.58
N LEU A 62 -5.81 10.51 -14.65
CA LEU A 62 -6.17 9.76 -15.85
C LEU A 62 -6.05 8.26 -15.58
N GLU A 63 -4.94 7.80 -15.02
CA GLU A 63 -4.73 6.41 -14.61
C GLU A 63 -5.82 5.97 -13.63
N ARG A 64 -6.15 6.82 -12.65
CA ARG A 64 -7.25 6.57 -11.72
C ARG A 64 -8.59 6.37 -12.43
N ARG A 65 -8.94 7.25 -13.38
CA ARG A 65 -10.21 7.17 -14.12
C ARG A 65 -10.26 5.94 -15.02
N LEU A 66 -9.15 5.59 -15.67
CA LEU A 66 -9.06 4.41 -16.51
C LEU A 66 -9.22 3.15 -15.67
N LEU A 67 -8.51 3.03 -14.55
CA LEU A 67 -8.60 1.87 -13.66
C LEU A 67 -10.02 1.69 -13.11
N ILE A 68 -10.66 2.76 -12.61
CA ILE A 68 -12.04 2.71 -12.12
C ILE A 68 -12.99 2.25 -13.23
N LYS A 69 -12.93 2.88 -14.41
CA LYS A 69 -13.83 2.57 -15.52
C LYS A 69 -13.63 1.13 -16.02
N GLU A 70 -12.40 0.64 -16.05
CA GLU A 70 -12.15 -0.73 -16.46
C GLU A 70 -12.62 -1.75 -15.41
N MET A 71 -12.47 -1.46 -14.12
CA MET A 71 -13.03 -2.29 -13.05
C MET A 71 -14.56 -2.33 -13.11
N GLU A 72 -15.23 -1.19 -13.25
CA GLU A 72 -16.69 -1.12 -13.44
C GLU A 72 -17.18 -1.94 -14.63
N ARG A 73 -16.35 -2.04 -15.69
CA ARG A 73 -16.68 -2.78 -16.91
C ARG A 73 -16.39 -4.29 -16.79
N LYS A 74 -15.27 -4.68 -16.20
CA LYS A 74 -14.80 -6.08 -16.19
C LYS A 74 -15.26 -6.84 -14.94
N GLU A 75 -15.35 -6.16 -13.80
CA GLU A 75 -15.58 -6.73 -12.48
C GLU A 75 -16.65 -5.92 -11.71
N PRO A 76 -17.88 -5.75 -12.26
CA PRO A 76 -18.90 -4.88 -11.69
C PRO A 76 -19.36 -5.33 -10.30
N ASP A 77 -19.51 -6.64 -10.08
CA ASP A 77 -19.96 -7.22 -8.81
C ASP A 77 -18.91 -6.98 -7.71
N PHE A 78 -17.64 -7.27 -8.01
CA PHE A 78 -16.52 -6.98 -7.12
C PHE A 78 -16.47 -5.50 -6.75
N PHE A 79 -16.60 -4.60 -7.73
CA PHE A 79 -16.55 -3.17 -7.46
C PHE A 79 -17.71 -2.69 -6.57
N ALA A 80 -18.91 -3.24 -6.77
CA ALA A 80 -20.08 -2.93 -5.95
C ALA A 80 -19.94 -3.42 -4.49
N GLU A 81 -19.44 -4.64 -4.31
CA GLU A 81 -19.26 -5.26 -2.98
C GLU A 81 -18.18 -4.57 -2.14
N THR A 82 -17.12 -4.08 -2.79
CA THR A 82 -15.92 -3.58 -2.11
C THR A 82 -15.91 -2.09 -1.83
N ASN A 83 -16.89 -1.34 -2.36
CA ASN A 83 -16.92 0.13 -2.38
C ASN A 83 -16.80 0.82 -1.00
N GLN A 84 -17.04 0.10 0.10
CA GLN A 84 -16.88 0.64 1.46
C GLN A 84 -15.46 0.50 2.04
N ASN A 85 -14.67 -0.45 1.53
CA ASN A 85 -13.35 -0.83 2.09
C ASN A 85 -12.23 -0.78 1.04
N TRP A 86 -12.51 -0.25 -0.15
CA TRP A 86 -11.60 -0.12 -1.27
C TRP A 86 -11.66 1.30 -1.84
N VAL A 87 -10.51 1.96 -2.01
CA VAL A 87 -10.45 3.30 -2.61
C VAL A 87 -9.26 3.43 -3.56
N ILE A 88 -9.48 4.08 -4.70
CA ILE A 88 -8.41 4.45 -5.65
C ILE A 88 -8.21 5.96 -5.62
N TYR A 89 -6.99 6.38 -5.30
CA TYR A 89 -6.55 7.76 -5.35
C TYR A 89 -5.44 7.96 -6.38
N ASP A 90 -5.46 9.08 -7.08
CA ASP A 90 -4.23 9.64 -7.64
C ASP A 90 -3.41 10.30 -6.53
N TYR A 91 -2.09 10.41 -6.69
CA TYR A 91 -1.23 10.95 -5.63
C TYR A 91 -1.56 12.38 -5.22
N ALA A 92 -2.05 13.24 -6.13
CA ALA A 92 -2.42 14.60 -5.76
C ALA A 92 -3.64 14.63 -4.84
N THR A 93 -4.66 13.83 -5.15
CA THR A 93 -5.85 13.67 -4.30
C THR A 93 -5.51 13.01 -2.97
N LEU A 94 -4.67 11.97 -2.97
CA LEU A 94 -4.21 11.31 -1.74
C LEU A 94 -3.45 12.29 -0.84
N TYR A 95 -2.54 13.07 -1.41
CA TYR A 95 -1.80 14.11 -0.67
C TYR A 95 -2.76 15.13 -0.04
N ALA A 96 -3.72 15.63 -0.82
CA ALA A 96 -4.71 16.58 -0.32
C ALA A 96 -5.51 15.99 0.86
N PHE A 97 -5.90 14.71 0.79
CA PHE A 97 -6.56 14.00 1.88
C PHE A 97 -5.67 13.89 3.13
N LEU A 98 -4.42 13.43 2.98
CA LEU A 98 -3.47 13.28 4.09
C LEU A 98 -3.16 14.63 4.77
N SER A 99 -3.04 15.69 3.99
CA SER A 99 -2.67 17.03 4.48
C SER A 99 -3.77 17.76 5.26
N ARG A 100 -5.05 17.48 4.98
CA ARG A 100 -6.19 18.20 5.57
C ARG A 100 -6.67 17.58 6.89
N ASP A 101 -6.80 16.25 6.93
CA ASP A 101 -7.39 15.55 8.07
C ASP A 101 -6.35 14.88 8.97
N GLY A 102 -5.05 15.14 8.73
CA GLY A 102 -3.95 14.43 9.39
C GLY A 102 -3.99 12.93 9.15
N GLY A 103 -4.72 12.48 8.12
CA GLY A 103 -5.11 11.10 7.93
C GLY A 103 -5.89 10.56 9.13
N SER A 104 -6.99 11.20 9.57
CA SER A 104 -7.90 10.54 10.52
C SER A 104 -8.63 9.41 9.80
N TRP A 105 -7.97 8.26 9.69
CA TRP A 105 -8.57 7.03 9.22
C TRP A 105 -9.66 6.65 10.21
N GLN A 106 -10.93 6.70 9.80
CA GLN A 106 -12.01 6.10 10.60
C GLN A 106 -11.80 4.58 10.76
N HIS A 107 -11.06 3.99 9.82
CA HIS A 107 -10.64 2.60 9.81
C HIS A 107 -9.50 2.34 10.80
N LYS A 108 -9.58 1.19 11.47
CA LYS A 108 -8.50 0.73 12.36
C LYS A 108 -7.27 0.30 11.56
N HIS A 109 -7.46 -0.25 10.38
CA HIS A 109 -6.36 -0.79 9.59
C HIS A 109 -6.38 -0.20 8.18
N ALA A 110 -5.28 0.39 7.76
CA ALA A 110 -5.10 0.91 6.41
C ALA A 110 -3.97 0.14 5.72
N THR A 111 -4.26 -0.41 4.53
CA THR A 111 -3.26 -1.01 3.65
C THR A 111 -3.20 -0.19 2.38
N VAL A 112 -2.05 0.41 2.10
CA VAL A 112 -1.83 1.32 0.98
C VAL A 112 -0.86 0.68 0.01
N PHE A 113 -1.30 0.50 -1.24
CA PHE A 113 -0.51 0.05 -2.36
C PHE A 113 -0.16 1.26 -3.23
N CYS A 114 1.12 1.53 -3.40
CA CYS A 114 1.62 2.69 -4.13
C CYS A 114 2.28 2.23 -5.43
N ASN A 115 1.60 2.44 -6.55
CA ASN A 115 2.19 2.19 -7.86
C ASN A 115 3.28 3.24 -8.11
N VAL A 116 4.51 2.78 -8.25
CA VAL A 116 5.68 3.62 -8.50
C VAL A 116 5.86 3.73 -10.01
N ASP A 117 5.66 4.93 -10.53
CA ASP A 117 5.90 5.24 -11.93
C ASP A 117 7.36 5.71 -12.13
N ILE A 118 7.87 5.51 -13.35
CA ILE A 118 9.23 5.80 -13.83
C ILE A 118 9.59 7.30 -13.66
N GLN A 119 8.58 8.16 -13.56
CA GLN A 119 8.74 9.60 -13.31
C GLN A 119 8.04 9.97 -12.02
N PHE A 120 8.72 9.81 -10.88
CA PHE A 120 8.16 10.20 -9.59
C PHE A 120 7.58 11.61 -9.60
N SER A 121 6.28 11.71 -9.32
CA SER A 121 5.66 13.00 -9.10
C SER A 121 6.05 13.52 -7.71
N ALA A 122 6.21 14.84 -7.56
CA ALA A 122 6.42 15.46 -6.26
C ALA A 122 5.32 15.05 -5.25
N ALA A 123 4.10 14.80 -5.74
CA ALA A 123 2.98 14.35 -4.94
C ALA A 123 3.20 12.96 -4.32
N PHE A 124 3.81 12.01 -5.04
CA PHE A 124 4.19 10.71 -4.48
C PHE A 124 5.12 10.89 -3.28
N PHE A 125 6.21 11.64 -3.45
CA PHE A 125 7.19 11.86 -2.38
C PHE A 125 6.57 12.52 -1.16
N LEU A 126 5.71 13.51 -1.38
CA LEU A 126 4.98 14.16 -0.30
C LEU A 126 4.05 13.19 0.44
N CYS A 127 3.31 12.33 -0.27
CA CYS A 127 2.50 11.27 0.37
C CYS A 127 3.38 10.36 1.24
N MET A 128 4.54 9.91 0.72
CA MET A 128 5.46 9.05 1.47
C MET A 128 5.94 9.74 2.75
N ILE A 129 6.30 11.02 2.69
CA ILE A 129 6.70 11.81 3.86
C ILE A 129 5.58 11.84 4.90
N TYR A 130 4.33 12.08 4.49
CA TYR A 130 3.18 12.08 5.41
C TYR A 130 2.97 10.70 6.08
N PHE A 131 3.05 9.60 5.32
CA PHE A 131 2.96 8.26 5.90
C PHE A 131 4.09 7.97 6.90
N MET A 132 5.30 8.44 6.63
CA MET A 132 6.44 8.28 7.51
C MET A 132 6.31 9.11 8.79
N LEU A 133 5.84 10.36 8.69
CA LEU A 133 5.57 11.20 9.86
C LEU A 133 4.49 10.57 10.74
N TRP A 134 3.39 10.09 10.14
CA TRP A 134 2.35 9.35 10.85
C TRP A 134 2.92 8.12 11.57
N ALA A 135 3.75 7.33 10.89
CA ALA A 135 4.36 6.14 11.48
C ALA A 135 5.27 6.48 12.66
N ARG A 136 6.03 7.58 12.56
CA ARG A 136 6.90 8.07 13.62
C ARG A 136 6.12 8.51 14.86
N GLU A 137 5.11 9.36 14.68
CA GLU A 137 4.24 9.81 15.78
C GLU A 137 3.54 8.63 16.47
N SER A 138 3.08 7.66 15.68
CA SER A 138 2.46 6.44 16.16
C SER A 138 3.40 5.58 17.01
N LEU A 139 4.71 5.56 16.72
CA LEU A 139 5.71 4.80 17.49
C LEU A 139 6.24 5.56 18.71
N GLU A 140 6.34 6.89 18.66
CA GLU A 140 6.81 7.73 19.77
C GLU A 140 5.76 7.89 20.87
N GLY A 141 4.55 7.35 20.69
CA GLY A 141 3.48 7.38 21.68
C GLY A 141 2.86 8.77 21.87
N THR A 142 3.19 9.73 20.99
CA THR A 142 2.74 11.11 21.03
C THR A 142 1.28 11.27 20.55
N THR A 143 0.75 10.31 19.81
CA THR A 143 -0.68 10.19 19.51
C THR A 143 -1.35 9.16 20.41
N ASP A 144 -2.07 9.61 21.45
CA ASP A 144 -3.09 8.81 22.16
C ASP A 144 -4.39 8.74 21.34
N ARG A 145 -4.28 8.36 20.06
CA ARG A 145 -5.42 8.22 19.15
C ARG A 145 -5.42 6.77 18.65
N ASN A 146 -6.06 5.93 19.46
CA ASN A 146 -6.28 4.49 19.25
C ASN A 146 -5.00 3.64 19.21
N ALA A 147 -4.66 3.02 20.35
CA ALA A 147 -3.64 1.97 20.47
C ALA A 147 -3.88 0.71 19.59
N LYS A 148 -4.83 0.75 18.65
CA LYS A 148 -5.26 -0.33 17.76
C LYS A 148 -5.14 0.01 16.27
N SER A 149 -4.71 1.22 15.91
CA SER A 149 -4.60 1.58 14.49
C SER A 149 -3.29 1.08 13.86
N SER A 150 -3.33 0.55 12.64
CA SER A 150 -2.14 0.11 11.90
C SER A 150 -2.11 0.59 10.46
N LEU A 151 -0.95 1.05 10.01
CA LEU A 151 -0.66 1.37 8.60
C LEU A 151 0.25 0.30 7.99
N ARG A 152 -0.12 -0.20 6.82
CA ARG A 152 0.74 -1.01 5.96
C ARG A 152 0.91 -0.30 4.63
N LEU A 153 2.15 -0.10 4.21
CA LEU A 153 2.46 0.56 2.95
C LEU A 153 3.34 -0.35 2.10
N LEU A 154 2.88 -0.64 0.89
CA LEU A 154 3.62 -1.42 -0.09
C LEU A 154 3.85 -0.59 -1.35
N THR A 155 5.11 -0.30 -1.66
CA THR A 155 5.48 0.27 -2.95
C THR A 155 5.60 -0.83 -4.00
N LEU A 156 5.09 -0.56 -5.20
CA LEU A 156 4.98 -1.49 -6.31
C LEU A 156 5.72 -0.91 -7.51
N SER A 157 6.82 -1.52 -7.96
CA SER A 157 7.61 -0.99 -9.10
C SER A 157 8.17 -2.10 -9.98
N ASP A 158 8.59 -1.79 -11.20
CA ASP A 158 9.27 -2.77 -12.07
C ASP A 158 10.70 -3.11 -11.59
N LEU A 159 11.24 -2.34 -10.65
CA LEU A 159 12.56 -2.55 -10.08
C LEU A 159 12.51 -3.60 -8.96
N ASP A 160 13.60 -4.38 -8.84
CA ASP A 160 13.77 -5.36 -7.76
C ASP A 160 14.19 -4.72 -6.43
N GLN A 161 14.72 -3.49 -6.49
CA GLN A 161 15.22 -2.74 -5.35
C GLN A 161 14.43 -1.46 -5.18
N VAL A 162 14.29 -1.06 -3.92
CA VAL A 162 13.77 0.26 -3.58
C VAL A 162 14.64 1.31 -4.23
N GLU A 163 14.00 2.27 -4.85
CA GLU A 163 14.72 3.41 -5.38
C GLU A 163 15.47 4.18 -4.29
N LEU A 164 16.71 4.55 -4.61
CA LEU A 164 17.61 5.20 -3.66
C LEU A 164 17.02 6.48 -3.03
N PRO A 165 16.35 7.39 -3.77
CA PRO A 165 15.76 8.58 -3.17
C PRO A 165 14.68 8.26 -2.12
N LEU A 166 13.82 7.27 -2.41
CA LEU A 166 12.81 6.81 -1.45
C LEU A 166 13.47 6.16 -0.23
N TRP A 167 14.49 5.33 -0.46
CA TRP A 167 15.27 4.70 0.60
C TRP A 167 15.94 5.72 1.52
N LEU A 168 16.57 6.75 0.96
CA LEU A 168 17.17 7.84 1.70
C LEU A 168 16.11 8.59 2.52
N CYS A 169 14.97 8.94 1.92
CA CYS A 169 13.88 9.62 2.62
C CYS A 169 13.40 8.83 3.86
N MET A 170 13.25 7.52 3.71
CA MET A 170 12.91 6.62 4.83
C MET A 170 14.00 6.58 5.91
N ALA A 171 15.27 6.48 5.51
CA ALA A 171 16.39 6.45 6.45
C ALA A 171 16.50 7.75 7.28
N TYR A 172 16.09 8.89 6.71
CA TYR A 172 16.11 10.18 7.41
C TYR A 172 14.92 10.36 8.37
N LEU A 173 13.73 9.90 7.99
CA LEU A 173 12.49 10.21 8.73
C LEU A 173 12.09 9.13 9.74
N LEU A 174 12.48 7.87 9.51
CA LEU A 174 12.09 6.75 10.36
C LEU A 174 13.22 6.40 11.34
N PRO A 175 12.92 6.09 12.61
CA PRO A 175 13.92 5.56 13.54
C PRO A 175 14.62 4.32 12.96
N PRO A 176 15.90 4.07 13.28
CA PRO A 176 16.68 2.92 12.78
C PRO A 176 16.07 1.52 13.06
N LYS A 177 15.02 1.47 13.88
CA LYS A 177 14.32 0.25 14.32
C LYS A 177 13.14 -0.14 13.44
N LEU A 178 12.75 0.66 12.45
CA LEU A 178 11.70 0.30 11.50
C LEU A 178 12.26 -0.56 10.36
N ASN A 179 11.74 -1.79 10.26
CA ASN A 179 12.18 -2.76 9.26
C ASN A 179 11.52 -2.48 7.91
N PHE A 180 12.22 -1.79 7.01
CA PHE A 180 11.88 -1.80 5.60
C PHE A 180 12.29 -3.14 4.98
N VAL A 181 11.37 -3.84 4.32
CA VAL A 181 11.66 -5.19 3.81
C VAL A 181 11.11 -5.41 2.40
N GLY A 182 11.91 -6.05 1.55
CA GLY A 182 11.48 -6.51 0.24
C GLY A 182 10.50 -7.67 0.35
N ILE A 183 9.39 -7.59 -0.36
CA ILE A 183 8.27 -8.53 -0.33
C ILE A 183 8.08 -9.14 -1.71
N ARG A 184 7.80 -10.44 -1.74
CA ARG A 184 7.32 -11.16 -2.91
C ARG A 184 5.81 -11.20 -2.88
N LEU A 185 5.21 -10.62 -3.91
CA LEU A 185 3.82 -10.87 -4.24
C LEU A 185 3.79 -12.22 -4.95
N TYR A 186 3.04 -13.17 -4.40
CA TYR A 186 2.83 -14.43 -5.08
C TYR A 186 1.77 -14.24 -6.16
N PRO A 187 1.94 -14.80 -7.37
CA PRO A 187 0.79 -14.98 -8.24
C PRO A 187 -0.22 -15.85 -7.51
N THR A 188 -1.50 -15.47 -7.56
CA THR A 188 -2.59 -16.34 -7.15
C THR A 188 -2.45 -17.64 -7.94
N PRO A 189 -2.46 -18.83 -7.31
CA PRO A 189 -2.61 -20.04 -8.09
C PRO A 189 -3.91 -19.91 -8.87
N GLU A 190 -3.84 -19.99 -10.20
CA GLU A 190 -5.04 -20.11 -11.02
C GLU A 190 -5.93 -21.18 -10.39
N PRO A 191 -7.25 -20.93 -10.20
CA PRO A 191 -8.14 -21.98 -9.77
C PRO A 191 -7.94 -23.12 -10.77
N LYS A 192 -7.42 -24.26 -10.29
CA LYS A 192 -7.28 -25.46 -11.12
C LYS A 192 -8.66 -25.71 -11.70
N THR A 193 -8.84 -25.37 -12.97
CA THR A 193 -9.95 -25.84 -13.77
C THR A 193 -9.78 -27.35 -13.81
N GLN A 194 -10.47 -28.02 -12.89
CA GLN A 194 -10.70 -29.44 -12.97
C GLN A 194 -11.61 -29.65 -14.18
N PHE A 195 -11.00 -29.89 -15.33
CA PHE A 195 -11.62 -30.58 -16.44
C PHE A 195 -11.09 -32.01 -16.47
#